data_AF-A0ABD0NFP3-F1
#
_entry.id   AF-A0ABD0NFP3-F1
#
_cell.length_a   1.000
_cell.length_b   1.000
_cell.length_c   1.000
_cell.angle_alpha   90.00
_cell.angle_beta   90.00
_cell.angle_gamma   90.00
#
_symmetry.space_group_name_H-M   'P 1'
#
loop_
_entity.id
_entity.type
_entity.pdbx_description
1 polymer ?
#
loop_
_entity_poly.entity_id
_entity_poly.type
_entity_poly.pdbx_seq_one_letter_code
_entity_poly.pdbx_strand_id
1 'polypeptide(L)' 'FLGPAADEACQFVTKVVGKNPLLLKELNLSEHELVDTQVNQIAALLQDKHCKLNTL' A
#
# COMPACT_ATOMS: atom_id res chain seq x y z
N PHE A 1 6.71 -13.37 3.80
CA PHE A 1 5.57 -13.21 2.88
C PHE A 1 4.59 -12.27 3.55
N LEU A 2 3.95 -11.38 2.79
CA LEU A 2 2.96 -10.45 3.33
C LEU A 2 1.78 -11.21 3.95
N GLY A 3 1.12 -10.60 4.93
CA GLY A 3 -0.21 -11.04 5.34
C GLY A 3 -1.21 -10.91 4.18
N PRO A 4 -2.31 -11.68 4.15
CA PRO A 4 -3.27 -11.69 3.04
C PRO A 4 -3.88 -10.30 2.75
N ALA A 5 -4.18 -9.52 3.78
CA ALA A 5 -4.69 -8.14 3.62
C ALA A 5 -3.62 -7.18 3.06
N ALA A 6 -2.35 -7.36 3.47
CA ALA A 6 -1.24 -6.56 2.97
C ALA A 6 -0.89 -6.95 1.52
N ASP A 7 -1.01 -8.21 1.14
CA ASP A 7 -0.77 -8.66 -0.23
C ASP A 7 -1.81 -8.07 -1.20
N GLU A 8 -3.09 -8.11 -0.83
CA GLU A 8 -4.17 -7.50 -1.62
C GLU A 8 -3.97 -5.98 -1.76
N ALA A 9 -3.60 -5.30 -0.68
CA ALA A 9 -3.25 -3.89 -0.69
C ALA A 9 -2.02 -3.59 -1.56
N CYS A 10 -0.99 -4.43 -1.49
CA CYS A 10 0.21 -4.29 -2.31
C CYS A 10 -0.11 -4.41 -3.81
N GLN A 11 -0.98 -5.34 -4.19
CA GLN A 11 -1.46 -5.49 -5.57
C GLN A 11 -2.27 -4.28 -6.02
N PHE A 12 -3.18 -3.78 -5.16
CA PHE A 12 -3.96 -2.58 -5.45
C PHE A 12 -3.06 -1.37 -5.70
N VAL A 13 -2.14 -1.06 -4.78
CA VAL A 13 -1.22 0.06 -4.90
C VAL A 13 -0.31 -0.09 -6.12
N THR A 14 0.15 -1.32 -6.40
CA THR A 14 0.94 -1.60 -7.61
C THR A 14 0.15 -1.32 -8.89
N LYS A 15 -1.14 -1.59 -8.89
CA LYS A 15 -2.02 -1.32 -10.04
C LYS A 15 -2.27 0.17 -10.23
N VAL A 16 -2.38 0.94 -9.15
CA VAL A 16 -2.62 2.39 -9.16
C VAL A 16 -1.36 3.15 -9.56
N VAL A 17 -0.23 2.87 -8.88
CA VAL A 17 1.02 3.64 -9.03
C VAL A 17 1.96 3.01 -10.07
N GLY A 18 1.69 1.78 -10.52
CA GLY A 18 2.54 1.05 -11.45
C GLY A 18 3.86 0.56 -10.84
N LYS A 19 4.03 0.69 -9.53
CA LYS A 19 5.27 0.37 -8.80
C LYS A 19 4.97 -0.45 -7.56
N ASN A 20 5.86 -1.39 -7.24
CA ASN A 20 5.72 -2.23 -6.06
C ASN A 20 5.99 -1.40 -4.79
N PRO A 21 4.99 -1.21 -3.91
CA PRO A 21 5.13 -0.39 -2.71
C PRO A 21 6.13 -0.96 -1.69
N LEU A 22 6.40 -2.27 -1.71
CA LEU A 22 7.39 -2.90 -0.82
C LEU A 22 8.84 -2.51 -1.15
N LEU A 23 9.06 -1.98 -2.35
CA LEU A 23 10.36 -1.50 -2.81
C LEU A 23 10.51 0.01 -2.66
N LEU A 24 9.41 0.72 -2.33
CA LEU A 24 9.38 2.17 -2.19
C LEU A 24 9.53 2.57 -0.73
N LYS A 25 10.16 3.72 -0.50
CA LYS A 25 10.20 4.37 0.82
C LYS A 25 9.05 5.35 1.02
N GLU A 26 8.53 5.88 -0.08
CA GLU A 26 7.48 6.89 -0.13
C GLU A 26 6.47 6.50 -1.20
N LEU A 27 5.19 6.66 -0.88
CA LEU A 27 4.06 6.34 -1.75
C LEU A 27 3.13 7.54 -1.74
N ASN A 28 2.99 8.23 -2.87
CA ASN A 28 2.06 9.36 -2.96
C ASN A 28 0.75 8.90 -3.61
N LEU A 29 -0.34 9.00 -2.86
CA LEU A 29 -1.71 8.73 -3.35
C LEU A 29 -2.61 9.96 -3.31
N SER A 30 -2.06 11.17 -3.10
CA SER A 30 -2.83 12.42 -2.96
C SER A 30 -3.68 12.76 -4.19
N GLU A 31 -3.28 12.32 -5.38
CA GLU A 31 -4.03 12.51 -6.63
C GLU A 31 -5.11 11.46 -6.88
N HIS A 32 -5.30 10.51 -5.96
CA HIS A 32 -6.26 9.42 -6.10
C HIS A 32 -7.36 9.54 -5.04
N GLU A 33 -8.62 9.48 -5.47
CA GLU A 33 -9.76 9.37 -4.55
C GLU A 33 -9.77 7.95 -3.95
N LEU A 34 -9.30 7.85 -2.71
CA LEU A 34 -9.34 6.62 -1.94
C LEU A 34 -10.65 6.54 -1.17
N VAL A 35 -11.35 5.41 -1.31
CA VAL A 35 -12.49 5.09 -0.43
C VAL A 35 -12.01 4.43 0.86
N ASP A 36 -12.83 4.45 1.93
CA ASP A 36 -12.46 3.91 3.25
C ASP A 36 -11.91 2.48 3.19
N THR A 37 -12.44 1.64 2.30
CA THR A 37 -11.96 0.26 2.09
C THR A 37 -10.51 0.22 1.61
N GLN A 38 -10.13 1.13 0.70
CA GLN A 38 -8.78 1.22 0.15
C GLN A 38 -7.82 1.80 1.20
N VAL A 39 -8.29 2.77 2.00
CA VAL A 39 -7.51 3.31 3.13
C VAL A 39 -7.20 2.21 4.14
N ASN A 40 -8.17 1.37 4.49
CA ASN A 40 -7.97 0.24 5.40
C ASN A 40 -6.98 -0.80 4.84
N GLN A 41 -7.03 -1.09 3.53
CA GLN A 41 -6.08 -1.95 2.85
C GLN A 41 -4.65 -1.38 2.93
N ILE A 42 -4.48 -0.10 2.62
CA ILE A 42 -3.17 0.58 2.72
C ILE A 42 -2.66 0.58 4.17
N ALA A 43 -3.54 0.80 5.15
CA ALA A 43 -3.18 0.71 6.55
C ALA A 43 -2.70 -0.71 6.94
N ALA A 44 -3.36 -1.76 6.45
CA ALA A 44 -2.92 -3.14 6.66
C ALA A 44 -1.55 -3.41 6.03
N LEU A 45 -1.27 -2.84 4.85
CA LEU A 45 0.04 -2.90 4.23
C LEU A 45 1.11 -2.21 5.09
N LEU A 46 0.83 -1.01 5.62
CA LEU A 46 1.76 -0.27 6.48
C LEU A 46 2.03 -0.96 7.82
N GLN A 47 1.04 -1.70 8.35
CA GLN A 47 1.20 -2.49 9.56
C GLN A 47 1.98 -3.79 9.34
N ASP A 48 2.15 -4.24 8.09
CA ASP A 48 2.93 -5.43 7.80
C ASP A 48 4.41 -5.17 8.05
N LYS A 49 5.05 -6.06 8.82
CA LYS A 49 6.48 -5.99 9.16
C LYS A 49 7.42 -5.97 7.96
N HIS A 50 6.96 -6.41 6.79
CA HIS A 50 7.73 -6.43 5.55
C HIS A 50 7.59 -5.14 4.74
N CYS A 51 6.68 -4.24 5.14
CA CYS A 51 6.50 -2.95 4.51
C CYS A 51 7.64 -2.00 4.91
N LYS A 52 8.23 -1.35 3.90
CA LYS A 52 9.35 -0.40 4.07
C LYS A 52 8.93 1.05 3.80
N LEU A 53 7.62 1.27 3.69
CA LEU A 53 7.04 2.58 3.50
C LEU A 53 7.16 3.37 4.78
N ASN A 54 7.85 4.50 4.70
CA ASN A 54 8.02 5.44 5.80
C ASN A 54 7.06 6.62 5.70
N THR A 55 6.53 6.91 4.51
CA THR A 55 5.72 8.10 4.25
C THR A 55 4.66 7.82 3.18
N LEU A 56 3.45 8.31 3.45
CA LEU A 56 2.26 8.26 2.58
C LEU A 56 1.78 9.69 2.29
#